data_AF-A0A7Y3C1B7-F1
#
_entry.id   AF-A0A7Y3C1B7-F1
#
_cell.length_a   1.000
_cell.length_b   1.000
_cell.length_c   1.000
_cell.angle_alpha   90.00
_cell.angle_beta   90.00
_cell.angle_gamma   90.00
#
_symmetry.space_group_name_H-M   'P 1'
#
loop_
_entity.id
_entity.type
_entity.pdbx_description
1 polymer ?
#
loop_
_entity_poly.entity_id
_entity_poly.type
_entity_poly.pdbx_seq_one_letter_code
_entity_poly.pdbx_strand_id
1 'polypeptide(L)'
;MIPTIAPTWFTTLPEYRRVHGAYRLRPPSTFNFGYDVVDRWARECPTAVALWWVGPGGAERRLTFSELSERSRKLANAFRSAGLARGERVMVHLPAVPEWWETMVALAKADLVAIPT
;
A
#
# COMPACT_ATOMS: atom_id res chain seq x y z
N MET A 1 -16.38 -9.57 10.53
CA MET A 1 -17.10 -10.19 9.39
C MET A 1 -16.79 -9.32 8.18
N ILE A 2 -15.91 -9.78 7.28
CA ILE A 2 -15.62 -9.05 6.03
C ILE A 2 -16.90 -9.14 5.19
N PRO A 3 -17.53 -8.03 4.78
CA PRO A 3 -18.72 -8.10 3.95
C PRO A 3 -18.37 -8.84 2.65
N THR A 4 -19.15 -9.88 2.33
CA THR A 4 -19.10 -10.57 1.04
C THR A 4 -19.43 -9.56 -0.04
N ILE A 5 -18.39 -8.98 -0.67
CA ILE A 5 -18.57 -8.19 -1.89
C ILE A 5 -18.95 -9.21 -2.96
N ALA A 6 -20.19 -9.19 -3.42
CA ALA A 6 -20.60 -9.97 -4.59
C ALA A 6 -19.59 -9.71 -5.72
N PRO A 7 -19.14 -10.75 -6.44
CA PRO A 7 -18.05 -10.58 -7.38
C PRO A 7 -18.45 -9.57 -8.48
N THR A 8 -17.80 -8.41 -8.49
CA THR A 8 -17.91 -7.40 -9.55
C THR A 8 -16.95 -7.73 -10.68
N TRP A 9 -16.98 -8.95 -11.22
CA TRP A 9 -16.37 -9.23 -12.51
C TRP A 9 -17.44 -9.14 -13.58
N PHE A 10 -17.14 -8.43 -14.67
CA PHE A 10 -18.08 -8.25 -15.78
C PHE A 10 -18.21 -9.58 -16.52
N THR A 11 -19.44 -10.05 -16.69
CA THR A 11 -19.73 -11.30 -17.42
C THR A 11 -19.76 -11.08 -18.94
N THR A 12 -19.97 -9.83 -19.37
CA THR A 12 -20.14 -9.48 -20.79
C THR A 12 -19.56 -8.11 -21.16
N LEU A 13 -19.19 -7.93 -22.43
CA LEU A 13 -18.68 -6.65 -22.97
C LEU A 13 -19.68 -5.48 -22.86
N PRO A 14 -21.00 -5.65 -23.12
CA PRO A 14 -21.98 -4.58 -22.92
C PRO A 14 -22.07 -4.11 -21.47
N GLU A 15 -21.99 -5.04 -20.51
CA GLU A 15 -22.02 -4.72 -19.08
C GLU A 15 -20.77 -3.94 -18.66
N TYR A 16 -19.58 -4.39 -19.08
CA TYR A 16 -18.33 -3.67 -18.89
C TYR A 16 -18.42 -2.25 -19.43
N ARG A 17 -18.88 -2.07 -20.69
CA ARG A 17 -19.01 -0.74 -21.32
C ARG A 17 -19.94 0.20 -20.55
N ARG A 18 -21.06 -0.33 -20.02
CA ARG A 18 -21.99 0.44 -19.19
C ARG A 18 -21.34 0.93 -17.90
N VAL A 19 -20.68 0.03 -17.16
CA VAL A 19 -20.04 0.41 -15.88
C VAL A 19 -18.84 1.30 -16.12
N HIS A 20 -18.01 1.00 -17.11
CA HIS A 20 -16.90 1.85 -17.54
C HIS A 20 -17.38 3.26 -17.93
N GLY A 21 -18.45 3.37 -18.72
CA GLY A 21 -19.01 4.65 -19.14
C GLY A 21 -19.61 5.48 -18.00
N ALA A 22 -20.20 4.82 -17.00
CA ALA A 22 -20.87 5.45 -15.86
C ALA A 22 -19.92 5.73 -14.67
N TYR A 23 -18.85 4.96 -14.51
CA TYR A 23 -17.97 5.07 -13.37
C TYR A 23 -17.21 6.40 -13.39
N ARG A 24 -17.22 7.09 -12.26
CA ARG A 24 -16.41 8.28 -12.01
C ARG A 24 -15.74 8.10 -10.67
N LEU A 25 -14.41 8.14 -10.66
CA LEU A 25 -13.66 8.20 -9.42
C LEU A 25 -13.96 9.54 -8.74
N ARG A 26 -14.37 9.50 -7.47
CA ARG A 26 -14.59 10.67 -6.63
C ARG A 26 -13.55 10.66 -5.51
N PRO A 27 -12.31 11.13 -5.78
CA PRO A 27 -11.28 11.13 -4.76
C PRO A 27 -11.62 12.15 -3.68
N PRO A 28 -11.21 11.91 -2.42
CA PRO A 28 -11.24 12.95 -1.39
C PRO A 28 -10.31 14.11 -1.77
N SER A 29 -10.49 15.26 -1.12
CA SER A 29 -9.64 16.45 -1.31
C SER A 29 -8.16 16.20 -0.99
N THR A 30 -7.89 15.22 -0.12
CA THR A 30 -6.55 14.76 0.23
C THR A 30 -6.57 13.25 0.36
N PHE A 31 -5.52 12.58 -0.11
CA PHE A 31 -5.35 11.14 0.02
C PHE A 31 -3.88 10.79 0.17
N ASN A 32 -3.56 9.91 1.12
CA ASN A 32 -2.27 9.30 1.31
C ASN A 32 -2.44 7.79 1.56
N PHE A 33 -1.92 6.97 0.65
CA PHE A 33 -2.08 5.52 0.71
C PHE A 33 -1.59 4.90 2.05
N GLY A 34 -0.49 5.41 2.61
CA GLY A 34 0.04 4.89 3.86
C GLY A 34 -0.86 5.16 5.07
N TYR A 35 -1.59 6.28 5.08
CA TYR A 35 -2.49 6.63 6.17
C TYR A 35 -3.92 6.14 5.93
N ASP A 36 -4.47 6.41 4.75
CA ASP A 36 -5.88 6.19 4.44
C ASP A 36 -6.20 4.74 4.10
N VAL A 37 -5.18 3.95 3.72
CA VAL A 37 -5.31 2.52 3.45
C VAL A 37 -4.58 1.72 4.52
N VAL A 38 -3.24 1.78 4.56
CA VAL A 38 -2.45 0.88 5.41
C VAL A 38 -2.76 1.09 6.90
N ASP A 39 -2.69 2.32 7.40
CA ASP A 39 -2.97 2.59 8.82
C ASP A 39 -4.46 2.43 9.17
N ARG A 40 -5.36 2.68 8.22
CA ARG A 40 -6.79 2.39 8.40
C ARG A 40 -7.03 0.90 8.59
N TRP A 41 -6.53 0.06 7.69
CA TRP A 41 -6.65 -1.40 7.80
C TRP A 41 -5.91 -1.95 9.01
N ALA A 42 -4.79 -1.35 9.43
CA ALA A 42 -4.12 -1.72 10.67
C ALA A 42 -5.00 -1.49 11.91
N ARG A 43 -5.86 -0.46 11.91
CA ARG A 43 -6.84 -0.23 12.98
C ARG A 43 -8.06 -1.14 12.88
N GLU A 44 -8.60 -1.33 11.67
CA GLU A 44 -9.85 -2.07 11.46
C GLU A 44 -9.66 -3.59 11.45
N CYS A 45 -8.53 -4.09 10.92
CA CYS A 45 -8.20 -5.50 10.76
C CYS A 45 -6.70 -5.75 11.03
N PRO A 46 -6.21 -5.52 12.26
CA PRO A 46 -4.78 -5.52 12.58
C PRO A 46 -4.05 -6.81 12.22
N THR A 47 -4.73 -7.96 12.35
CA THR A 47 -4.17 -9.30 12.12
C THR A 47 -4.38 -9.81 10.69
N ALA A 48 -5.10 -9.08 9.84
CA ALA A 48 -5.27 -9.48 8.45
C ALA A 48 -3.94 -9.38 7.71
N VAL A 49 -3.64 -10.38 6.88
CA VAL A 49 -2.40 -10.43 6.08
C VAL A 49 -2.45 -9.33 5.02
N ALA A 50 -1.55 -8.37 5.12
CA ALA A 50 -1.38 -7.29 4.17
C ALA A 50 -0.44 -7.68 3.02
N LEU A 51 0.61 -8.44 3.35
CA LEU A 51 1.59 -8.93 2.39
C LEU A 51 1.93 -10.38 2.71
N TRP A 52 1.77 -11.26 1.73
CA TRP A 52 2.33 -12.60 1.76
C TRP A 52 3.42 -12.69 0.70
N TRP A 53 4.66 -12.72 1.16
CA TRP A 53 5.84 -12.87 0.33
C TRP A 53 6.25 -14.35 0.29
N VAL A 54 6.53 -14.83 -0.92
CA VAL A 54 7.07 -16.15 -1.20
C VAL A 54 8.40 -15.97 -1.93
N GLY A 55 9.46 -16.45 -1.30
CA GLY A 55 10.83 -16.32 -1.77
C GLY A 55 11.43 -17.62 -2.33
N PRO A 56 12.72 -17.57 -2.69
CA PRO A 56 13.45 -18.74 -3.15
C PRO A 56 13.42 -19.88 -2.12
N GLY A 57 13.38 -21.12 -2.61
CA GLY A 57 13.37 -22.31 -1.76
C GLY A 57 12.10 -22.50 -0.92
N GLY A 58 11.01 -21.80 -1.26
CA GLY A 58 9.75 -21.88 -0.52
C GLY A 58 9.76 -21.10 0.79
N ALA A 59 10.71 -20.18 0.98
CA ALA A 59 10.69 -19.27 2.12
C ALA A 59 9.43 -18.41 2.08
N GLU A 60 8.71 -18.28 3.19
CA GLU A 60 7.51 -17.46 3.27
C GLU A 60 7.62 -16.43 4.38
N ARG A 61 7.11 -15.22 4.10
CA ARG A 61 6.90 -14.19 5.12
C ARG A 61 5.50 -13.61 4.96
N ARG A 62 4.76 -13.53 6.06
CA ARG A 62 3.46 -12.86 6.11
C ARG A 62 3.59 -11.65 7.01
N LEU A 63 3.25 -10.48 6.48
CA LEU A 63 3.11 -9.26 7.26
C LEU A 63 1.62 -8.95 7.38
N THR A 64 1.18 -8.77 8.61
CA THR A 64 -0.13 -8.22 8.93
C THR A 64 -0.19 -6.71 8.63
N PHE A 65 -1.39 -6.14 8.55
CA PHE A 65 -1.53 -4.69 8.42
C PHE A 65 -0.92 -3.94 9.60
N SER A 66 -1.01 -4.46 10.83
CA SER A 66 -0.37 -3.84 12.00
C SER A 66 1.15 -3.79 11.85
N GLU A 67 1.78 -4.90 11.46
CA GLU A 67 3.23 -4.96 11.27
C GLU A 67 3.70 -4.04 10.14
N LEU A 68 3.02 -4.06 8.99
CA LEU A 68 3.35 -3.17 7.86
C LEU A 68 3.20 -1.70 8.25
N SER A 69 2.14 -1.35 8.99
CA SER A 69 1.89 0.00 9.49
C SER A 69 3.00 0.47 10.43
N GLU A 70 3.39 -0.35 11.41
CA GLU A 70 4.44 -0.04 12.37
C GLU A 70 5.81 0.12 11.71
N ARG A 71 6.19 -0.83 10.85
CA ARG A 71 7.50 -0.84 10.20
C ARG A 71 7.66 0.33 9.24
N SER A 72 6.64 0.60 8.41
CA SER A 72 6.64 1.76 7.52
C SER A 72 6.62 3.09 8.29
N ARG A 73 5.97 3.18 9.46
CA ARG A 73 5.99 4.37 10.32
C ARG A 73 7.38 4.63 10.89
N LYS A 74 8.06 3.58 11.37
CA LYS A 74 9.46 3.68 11.86
C LYS A 74 10.38 4.19 10.75
N LEU A 75 10.24 3.65 9.55
CA LEU A 75 11.07 4.06 8.40
C LEU A 75 10.75 5.49 7.92
N ALA A 76 9.48 5.90 7.89
CA ALA A 76 9.10 7.27 7.57
C ALA A 76 9.71 8.29 8.55
N ASN A 77 9.76 7.94 9.84
CA ASN A 77 10.43 8.76 10.84
C ASN A 77 11.95 8.76 10.66
N ALA A 78 12.56 7.64 10.31
CA ALA A 78 13.98 7.57 10.01
C ALA A 78 14.38 8.48 8.83
N PHE A 79 13.57 8.52 7.76
CA PHE A 79 13.76 9.43 6.64
C PHE A 79 13.71 10.91 7.06
N ARG A 80 12.73 11.29 7.88
CA ARG A 80 12.64 12.65 8.43
C ARG A 80 13.85 12.99 9.31
N SER A 81 14.28 12.07 10.16
CA SER A 81 15.46 12.25 11.01
C SER A 81 16.77 12.36 10.21
N ALA A 82 16.82 11.76 9.03
CA ALA A 82 17.94 11.90 8.09
C ALA A 82 17.94 13.24 7.33
N GLY A 83 16.95 14.11 7.56
CA GLY A 83 16.85 15.42 6.95
C GLY A 83 16.02 15.49 5.67
N LEU A 84 15.36 14.39 5.27
CA LEU A 84 14.54 14.38 4.06
C LEU A 84 13.26 15.21 4.24
N ALA A 85 12.99 16.06 3.26
CA ALA A 85 11.86 16.98 3.23
C ALA A 85 10.80 16.57 2.21
N ARG A 86 9.57 17.06 2.41
CA ARG A 86 8.44 16.83 1.51
C ARG A 86 8.82 17.14 0.06
N GLY A 87 8.50 16.22 -0.85
CA GLY A 87 8.73 16.34 -2.29
C GLY A 87 10.12 15.90 -2.75
N GLU A 88 11.04 15.54 -1.83
CA GLU A 88 12.34 15.01 -2.22
C GLU A 88 12.22 13.62 -2.87
N ARG A 89 13.14 13.37 -3.80
CA ARG A 89 13.16 12.16 -4.63
C ARG A 89 14.11 11.15 -4.03
N VAL A 90 13.62 9.93 -3.79
CA VAL A 90 14.38 8.85 -3.18
C VAL A 90 14.43 7.67 -4.14
N MET A 91 15.63 7.33 -4.60
CA MET A 91 15.87 6.09 -5.34
C MET A 91 15.72 4.88 -4.41
N VAL A 92 14.90 3.92 -4.81
CA VAL A 92 14.67 2.67 -4.07
C VAL A 92 15.29 1.53 -4.87
N HIS A 93 16.48 1.11 -4.44
CA HIS A 93 17.20 -0.02 -5.03
C HIS A 93 17.11 -1.24 -4.12
N LEU A 94 16.00 -1.96 -4.22
CA LEU A 94 15.73 -3.17 -3.44
C LEU A 94 15.11 -4.24 -4.35
N PRO A 95 15.45 -5.53 -4.17
CA PRO A 95 14.76 -6.62 -4.86
C PRO A 95 13.29 -6.73 -4.39
N ALA A 96 12.51 -7.63 -4.99
CA ALA A 96 11.12 -7.91 -4.60
C ALA A 96 11.02 -8.64 -3.24
N VAL A 97 11.39 -7.94 -2.17
CA VAL A 97 11.34 -8.38 -0.77
C VAL A 97 10.33 -7.54 0.02
N PRO A 98 9.79 -8.01 1.16
CA PRO A 98 8.88 -7.24 2.02
C PRO A 98 9.35 -5.83 2.36
N GLU A 99 10.67 -5.65 2.56
CA GLU A 99 11.27 -4.36 2.88
C GLU A 99 11.07 -3.32 1.76
N TRP A 100 10.92 -3.76 0.49
CA TRP A 100 10.55 -2.88 -0.61
C TRP A 100 9.16 -2.25 -0.37
N TRP A 101 8.18 -3.07 0.05
CA TRP A 101 6.83 -2.58 0.36
C TRP A 101 6.80 -1.68 1.58
N GLU A 102 7.55 -2.03 2.64
CA GLU A 102 7.73 -1.17 3.81
C GLU A 102 8.28 0.20 3.42
N THR A 103 9.26 0.22 2.51
CA THR A 103 9.90 1.43 1.98
C THR A 103 8.93 2.28 1.18
N MET A 104 8.18 1.69 0.24
CA MET A 104 7.21 2.43 -0.57
C MET A 104 6.11 3.07 0.28
N VAL A 105 5.60 2.34 1.28
CA VAL A 105 4.60 2.88 2.23
C VAL A 105 5.20 3.97 3.11
N ALA A 106 6.45 3.82 3.56
CA ALA A 106 7.14 4.82 4.36
C ALA A 106 7.37 6.12 3.59
N LEU A 107 7.81 6.04 2.33
CA LEU A 107 8.00 7.19 1.46
C LEU A 107 6.68 7.94 1.23
N ALA A 108 5.59 7.21 0.97
CA ALA A 108 4.26 7.80 0.88
C ALA A 108 3.88 8.54 2.18
N LYS A 109 4.08 7.92 3.35
CA LYS A 109 3.80 8.56 4.67
C LYS A 109 4.67 9.79 4.95
N ALA A 110 5.87 9.84 4.39
CA ALA A 110 6.81 10.94 4.55
C ALA A 110 6.62 12.06 3.51
N ASP A 111 5.64 11.94 2.60
CA ASP A 111 5.45 12.83 1.46
C ASP A 111 6.69 12.92 0.54
N LEU A 112 7.40 11.81 0.40
CA LEU A 112 8.58 11.67 -0.45
C LEU A 112 8.21 11.01 -1.79
N VAL A 113 8.94 11.37 -2.85
CA VAL A 113 8.74 10.85 -4.20
C VAL A 113 9.61 9.61 -4.39
N ALA A 114 9.00 8.44 -4.41
CA ALA A 114 9.70 7.18 -4.65
C ALA A 114 10.09 7.03 -6.12
N ILE A 115 11.34 6.64 -6.37
CA ILE A 115 11.88 6.25 -7.68
C ILE A 115 12.35 4.79 -7.58
N PRO A 116 11.47 3.81 -7.78
CA PRO A 116 11.84 2.40 -7.77
C PRO A 116 12.68 2.03 -8.99
N THR A 117 13.64 1.12 -8.82
CA THR A 117 14.47 0.53 -9.90
C THR A 117 14.05 -0.88 -10.25
#